data_AF-A0A2V9KJF1-F1
#
_entry.id   AF-A0A2V9KJF1-F1
#
_cell.length_a   1.000
_cell.length_b   1.000
_cell.length_c   1.000
_cell.angle_alpha   90.00
_cell.angle_beta   90.00
_cell.angle_gamma   90.00
#
_symmetry.space_group_name_H-M   'P 1'
#
loop_
_entity.id
_entity.type
_entity.pdbx_description
1 polymer ?
#
loop_
_entity_poly.entity_id
_entity_poly.type
_entity_poly.pdbx_seq_one_letter_code
_entity_poly.pdbx_strand_id
1 'polypeptide(L)'
;MPADLHYDRSLGDLDISDPAKSPLDEKLSALCHCFATSDPSARSRLRGSASFDDFYTLLSFSRRSAVFAMRDRNTEHIVDGLTAITMIEPNRIDFRDALVALSLLNHAAREIGANPEDLFGKAASLADPKMSHLILGFLKRPEDERDIQKSWGYTVVETKAGPGILGWGFESYQPTYRLDQIALALAQLMKRDKYQATDVTLASDLPPVWLSSVDDSVLKQALTSVRAV
;
A
#
# COMPACT_ATOMS: atom_id res chain seq x y z
N MET A 1 19.25 2.64 9.07
CA MET A 1 19.36 1.41 8.25
C MET A 1 20.56 1.53 7.30
N PRO A 2 20.97 0.51 6.53
CA PRO A 2 21.91 0.70 5.42
C PRO A 2 21.45 1.82 4.49
N ALA A 3 22.38 2.64 3.99
CA ALA A 3 22.07 3.86 3.22
C ALA A 3 21.47 3.58 1.82
N ASP A 4 21.42 2.32 1.39
CA ASP A 4 20.93 1.87 0.08
C ASP A 4 19.52 1.26 0.12
N LEU A 5 18.78 1.42 1.22
CA LEU A 5 17.43 0.89 1.38
C LEU A 5 16.35 1.95 1.15
N HIS A 6 16.35 2.59 -0.02
CA HIS A 6 15.32 3.54 -0.40
C HIS A 6 14.75 3.19 -1.77
N TYR A 7 13.42 3.15 -1.85
CA TYR A 7 12.73 2.96 -3.12
C TYR A 7 12.89 4.17 -4.02
N ASP A 8 13.03 3.92 -5.32
CA ASP A 8 13.13 4.98 -6.31
C ASP A 8 11.76 5.22 -6.95
N ARG A 9 11.17 6.38 -6.65
CA ARG A 9 9.90 6.81 -7.25
C ARG A 9 9.98 6.84 -8.78
N SER A 10 11.13 7.19 -9.35
CA SER A 10 11.32 7.26 -10.81
C SER A 10 11.34 5.89 -11.48
N LEU A 11 11.55 4.81 -10.71
CA LEU A 11 11.46 3.43 -11.17
C LEU A 11 10.06 2.82 -10.96
N GLY A 12 9.14 3.58 -10.36
CA GLY A 12 7.79 3.12 -10.05
C GLY A 12 7.72 2.23 -8.82
N ASP A 13 8.76 2.23 -7.97
CA ASP A 13 8.82 1.34 -6.81
C ASP A 13 7.71 1.61 -5.77
N LEU A 14 7.13 2.81 -5.77
CA LEU A 14 6.05 3.19 -4.86
C LEU A 14 4.66 2.76 -5.35
N ASP A 15 4.55 2.30 -6.60
CA ASP A 15 3.30 1.86 -7.19
C ASP A 15 2.86 0.53 -6.57
N ILE A 16 1.58 0.44 -6.19
CA ILE A 16 0.93 -0.78 -5.69
C ILE A 16 -0.23 -1.24 -6.59
N SER A 17 -0.46 -0.54 -7.71
CA SER A 17 -1.43 -0.92 -8.72
C SER A 17 -0.92 -2.06 -9.58
N ASP A 18 0.32 -1.99 -10.05
CA ASP A 18 0.98 -3.10 -10.76
C ASP A 18 2.49 -3.18 -10.43
N PRO A 19 2.85 -3.42 -9.15
CA PRO A 19 4.26 -3.42 -8.73
C PRO A 19 5.05 -4.52 -9.43
N ALA A 20 6.22 -4.16 -9.95
CA ALA A 20 7.25 -5.12 -10.33
C ALA A 20 8.14 -5.44 -9.12
N LYS A 21 8.61 -6.70 -8.99
CA LYS A 21 9.58 -7.07 -7.95
C LYS A 21 10.87 -6.25 -8.13
N SER A 22 11.35 -5.68 -7.04
CA SER A 22 12.60 -4.92 -6.95
C SER A 22 13.61 -5.69 -6.10
N PRO A 23 14.92 -5.65 -6.40
CA PRO A 23 15.94 -6.22 -5.51
C PRO A 23 15.89 -5.66 -4.08
N LEU A 24 15.34 -4.46 -3.91
CA LEU A 24 15.12 -3.88 -2.59
C LEU A 24 14.05 -4.64 -1.78
N ASP A 25 13.04 -5.23 -2.42
CA ASP A 25 12.03 -6.05 -1.73
C ASP A 25 12.70 -7.25 -1.02
N GLU A 26 13.66 -7.90 -1.69
CA GLU A 26 14.40 -9.04 -1.12
C GLU A 26 15.31 -8.60 0.03
N LYS A 27 15.98 -7.45 -0.10
CA LYS A 27 16.80 -6.88 0.99
C LYS A 27 15.95 -6.54 2.21
N LEU A 28 14.77 -5.96 2.01
CA LEU A 28 13.85 -5.59 3.10
C LEU A 28 13.21 -6.81 3.76
N SER A 29 12.86 -7.85 2.99
CA SER A 29 12.45 -9.16 3.52
C SER A 29 13.54 -9.78 4.40
N ALA A 30 14.78 -9.84 3.91
CA ALA A 30 15.91 -10.34 4.71
C ALA A 30 16.12 -9.53 6.00
N LEU A 31 15.98 -8.21 5.93
CA LEU A 31 16.06 -7.34 7.10
C LEU A 31 14.93 -7.60 8.10
N CYS A 32 13.70 -7.82 7.63
CA CYS A 32 12.56 -8.19 8.48
C CYS A 32 12.82 -9.50 9.21
N HIS A 33 13.34 -10.53 8.53
CA HIS A 33 13.72 -11.78 9.17
C HIS A 33 14.81 -11.60 10.24
N CYS A 34 15.85 -10.81 9.96
CA CYS A 34 16.87 -10.47 10.95
C CYS A 34 16.28 -9.74 12.16
N PHE A 35 15.38 -8.78 11.93
CA PHE A 35 14.72 -8.03 13.00
C PHE A 35 13.84 -8.93 13.88
N ALA A 36 13.01 -9.79 13.27
CA ALA A 36 12.10 -10.67 13.98
C ALA A 36 12.83 -11.69 14.88
N THR A 37 14.01 -12.14 14.46
CA THR A 37 14.83 -13.11 15.20
C THR A 37 15.81 -12.48 16.19
N SER A 38 16.00 -11.15 16.14
CA SER A 38 16.88 -10.41 17.06
C SER A 38 16.31 -10.33 18.47
N ASP A 39 17.15 -10.08 19.48
CA ASP A 39 16.70 -9.82 20.85
C ASP A 39 16.00 -8.44 20.98
N PRO A 40 15.22 -8.18 22.05
CA PRO A 40 14.51 -6.92 22.24
C PRO A 40 15.41 -5.67 22.23
N SER A 41 16.63 -5.76 22.76
CA SER A 41 17.57 -4.63 22.78
C SER A 41 18.12 -4.34 21.39
N ALA A 42 18.43 -5.37 20.60
CA ALA A 42 18.81 -5.22 19.20
C ALA A 42 17.69 -4.60 18.35
N ARG A 43 16.44 -5.07 18.53
CA ARG A 43 15.27 -4.45 17.87
C ARG A 43 15.13 -2.97 18.22
N SER A 44 15.25 -2.62 19.50
CA SER A 44 15.19 -1.23 19.95
C SER A 44 16.30 -0.36 19.35
N ARG A 45 17.53 -0.88 19.25
CA ARG A 45 18.65 -0.15 18.62
C ARG A 45 18.42 0.06 17.12
N LEU A 46 17.98 -0.97 16.40
CA LEU A 46 17.71 -0.85 14.97
C LEU A 46 16.64 0.22 14.72
N ARG A 47 15.52 0.13 15.44
CA ARG A 47 14.40 1.08 15.37
C ARG A 47 14.87 2.51 15.68
N GLY A 48 15.62 2.72 16.77
CA GLY A 48 16.12 4.05 17.15
C GLY A 48 17.17 4.64 16.21
N SER A 49 17.88 3.80 15.44
CA SER A 49 18.87 4.24 14.45
C SER A 49 18.28 4.57 13.08
N ALA A 50 17.01 4.24 12.84
CA ALA A 50 16.35 4.43 11.56
C ALA A 50 16.01 5.91 11.32
N SER A 51 16.18 6.36 10.08
CA SER A 51 15.81 7.70 9.64
C SER A 51 14.29 7.83 9.42
N PHE A 52 13.81 9.05 9.15
CA PHE A 52 12.42 9.24 8.74
C PHE A 52 12.14 8.59 7.37
N ASP A 53 13.07 8.71 6.43
CA ASP A 53 12.97 8.12 5.09
C ASP A 53 13.02 6.57 5.14
N ASP A 54 13.76 6.00 6.10
CA ASP A 54 13.78 4.56 6.37
C ASP A 54 12.35 4.08 6.73
N PHE A 55 11.62 4.83 7.55
CA PHE A 55 10.25 4.46 7.94
C PHE A 55 9.27 4.52 6.77
N TYR A 56 9.36 5.52 5.90
CA TYR A 56 8.52 5.58 4.70
C TYR A 56 8.89 4.52 3.66
N THR A 57 10.15 4.10 3.61
CA THR A 57 10.56 2.93 2.83
C THR A 57 9.91 1.67 3.38
N LEU A 58 9.94 1.45 4.70
CA LEU A 58 9.29 0.31 5.35
C LEU A 58 7.77 0.30 5.14
N LEU A 59 7.12 1.47 5.18
CA LEU A 59 5.69 1.61 4.85
C LEU A 59 5.39 1.23 3.40
N SER A 60 6.19 1.71 2.45
CA SER A 60 6.03 1.36 1.04
C SER A 60 6.23 -0.14 0.80
N PHE A 61 7.25 -0.75 1.43
CA PHE A 61 7.48 -2.19 1.38
C PHE A 61 6.30 -2.98 1.96
N SER A 62 5.77 -2.52 3.09
CA SER A 62 4.59 -3.12 3.73
C SER A 62 3.38 -3.14 2.79
N ARG A 63 3.11 -2.03 2.09
CA ARG A 63 2.01 -1.91 1.11
C ARG A 63 2.24 -2.81 -0.11
N ARG A 64 3.46 -2.83 -0.67
CA ARG A 64 3.83 -3.72 -1.78
C ARG A 64 3.71 -5.20 -1.40
N SER A 65 4.07 -5.55 -0.17
CA SER A 65 4.00 -6.91 0.34
C SER A 65 2.55 -7.42 0.39
N ALA A 66 1.56 -6.57 0.66
CA ALA A 66 0.15 -6.95 0.56
C ALA A 66 -0.23 -7.38 -0.86
N VAL A 67 0.24 -6.67 -1.89
CA VAL A 67 0.00 -7.01 -3.30
C VAL A 67 0.68 -8.33 -3.67
N PHE A 68 1.95 -8.50 -3.30
CA PHE A 68 2.67 -9.74 -3.58
C PHE A 68 2.11 -10.94 -2.80
N ALA A 69 1.59 -10.75 -1.59
CA ALA A 69 0.88 -11.78 -0.85
C ALA A 69 -0.33 -12.31 -1.64
N MET A 70 -1.15 -11.43 -2.21
CA MET A 70 -2.31 -11.82 -3.02
C MET A 70 -1.88 -12.53 -4.32
N ARG A 71 -0.89 -11.99 -5.03
CA ARG A 71 -0.39 -12.56 -6.29
C ARG A 71 0.22 -13.95 -6.11
N ASP A 72 1.11 -14.08 -5.12
CA ASP A 72 1.87 -15.32 -4.88
C ASP A 72 1.10 -16.30 -3.97
N ARG A 73 -0.04 -15.87 -3.40
CA ARG A 73 -0.81 -16.58 -2.36
C ARG A 73 0.07 -17.05 -1.19
N ASN A 74 1.02 -16.20 -0.79
CA ASN A 74 2.06 -16.55 0.18
C ASN A 74 1.97 -15.68 1.43
N THR A 75 1.80 -16.33 2.58
CA THR A 75 1.69 -15.68 3.89
C THR A 75 2.99 -15.00 4.33
N GLU A 76 4.15 -15.43 3.85
CA GLU A 76 5.45 -14.82 4.22
C GLU A 76 5.52 -13.34 3.82
N HIS A 77 4.92 -12.95 2.68
CA HIS A 77 4.82 -11.54 2.31
C HIS A 77 4.04 -10.72 3.35
N ILE A 78 3.00 -11.31 3.96
CA ILE A 78 2.23 -10.63 5.01
C ILE A 78 3.07 -10.50 6.28
N VAL A 79 3.82 -11.54 6.63
CA VAL A 79 4.72 -11.54 7.80
C VAL A 79 5.80 -10.47 7.64
N ASP A 80 6.41 -10.38 6.46
CA ASP A 80 7.41 -9.35 6.14
C ASP A 80 6.80 -7.94 6.21
N GLY A 81 5.65 -7.73 5.58
CA GLY A 81 4.98 -6.43 5.59
C GLY A 81 4.55 -5.98 6.98
N LEU A 82 4.09 -6.90 7.83
CA LEU A 82 3.77 -6.61 9.23
C LEU A 82 5.04 -6.34 10.05
N THR A 83 6.09 -7.14 9.86
CA THR A 83 7.37 -6.96 10.55
C THR A 83 7.98 -5.60 10.22
N ALA A 84 7.92 -5.15 8.97
CA ALA A 84 8.35 -3.82 8.57
C ALA A 84 7.62 -2.71 9.35
N ILE A 85 6.32 -2.85 9.64
CA ILE A 85 5.57 -1.91 10.48
C ILE A 85 6.11 -1.90 11.92
N THR A 86 6.47 -3.06 12.48
CA THR A 86 7.02 -3.15 13.85
C THR A 86 8.39 -2.49 14.02
N MET A 87 9.11 -2.28 12.92
CA MET A 87 10.41 -1.62 12.89
C MET A 87 10.31 -0.08 12.94
N ILE A 88 9.10 0.48 12.81
CA ILE A 88 8.87 1.93 12.76
C ILE A 88 8.71 2.51 14.16
N GLU A 89 9.25 3.71 14.40
CA GLU A 89 8.93 4.50 15.60
C GLU A 89 7.61 5.27 15.43
N PRO A 90 6.55 4.93 16.18
CA PRO A 90 5.20 5.47 15.96
C PRO A 90 5.07 6.97 16.27
N ASN A 91 6.06 7.59 16.93
CA ASN A 91 6.07 9.03 17.21
C ASN A 91 6.69 9.86 16.07
N ARG A 92 7.29 9.21 15.07
CA ARG A 92 8.04 9.87 14.00
C ARG A 92 7.37 9.76 12.64
N ILE A 93 6.19 9.16 12.57
CA ILE A 93 5.35 9.08 11.38
C ILE A 93 3.92 9.53 11.71
N ASP A 94 3.14 9.85 10.68
CA ASP A 94 1.69 9.91 10.84
C ASP A 94 1.15 8.49 11.09
N PHE A 95 0.48 8.28 12.22
CA PHE A 95 -0.07 6.97 12.55
C PHE A 95 -1.10 6.47 11.53
N ARG A 96 -1.72 7.37 10.77
CA ARG A 96 -2.67 7.04 9.69
C ARG A 96 -1.98 6.28 8.55
N ASP A 97 -0.71 6.59 8.27
CA ASP A 97 0.06 5.89 7.23
C ASP A 97 0.29 4.42 7.58
N ALA A 98 0.52 4.13 8.86
CA ALA A 98 0.64 2.76 9.36
C ALA A 98 -0.71 2.04 9.34
N LEU A 99 -1.81 2.72 9.71
CA LEU A 99 -3.15 2.13 9.64
C LEU A 99 -3.58 1.77 8.22
N VAL A 100 -3.22 2.58 7.22
CA VAL A 100 -3.40 2.24 5.80
C VAL A 100 -2.63 0.96 5.46
N ALA A 101 -1.36 0.84 5.83
CA ALA A 101 -0.59 -0.38 5.55
C ALA A 101 -1.20 -1.62 6.23
N LEU A 102 -1.67 -1.48 7.48
CA LEU A 102 -2.36 -2.55 8.21
C LEU A 102 -3.66 -2.99 7.54
N SER A 103 -4.43 -2.07 6.97
CA SER A 103 -5.68 -2.42 6.28
C SER A 103 -5.43 -3.22 5.00
N LEU A 104 -4.42 -2.84 4.22
CA LEU A 104 -4.02 -3.59 3.02
C LEU A 104 -3.53 -5.01 3.36
N LEU A 105 -2.70 -5.15 4.40
CA LEU A 105 -2.22 -6.47 4.85
C LEU A 105 -3.34 -7.35 5.42
N ASN A 106 -4.30 -6.76 6.14
CA ASN A 106 -5.48 -7.47 6.64
C ASN A 106 -6.35 -7.97 5.49
N HIS A 107 -6.57 -7.14 4.47
CA HIS A 107 -7.28 -7.54 3.27
C HIS A 107 -6.57 -8.70 2.56
N ALA A 108 -5.26 -8.56 2.30
CA ALA A 108 -4.47 -9.61 1.67
C ALA A 108 -4.47 -10.93 2.46
N ALA A 109 -4.38 -10.87 3.80
CA ALA A 109 -4.46 -12.05 4.65
C ALA A 109 -5.79 -12.80 4.49
N ARG A 110 -6.91 -12.08 4.53
CA ARG A 110 -8.24 -12.65 4.33
C ARG A 110 -8.40 -13.26 2.94
N GLU A 111 -7.95 -12.55 1.91
CA GLU A 111 -8.03 -12.96 0.51
C GLU A 111 -7.30 -14.29 0.24
N ILE A 112 -6.15 -14.50 0.86
CA ILE A 112 -5.39 -15.75 0.71
C ILE A 112 -5.82 -16.85 1.70
N GLY A 113 -6.77 -16.57 2.60
CA GLY A 113 -7.28 -17.51 3.61
C GLY A 113 -6.38 -17.66 4.84
N ALA A 114 -5.46 -16.72 5.08
CA ALA A 114 -4.66 -16.68 6.31
C ALA A 114 -5.44 -16.04 7.46
N ASN A 115 -5.06 -16.32 8.71
CA ASN A 115 -5.69 -15.77 9.92
C ASN A 115 -5.06 -14.42 10.32
N PRO A 116 -5.73 -13.27 10.13
CA PRO A 116 -5.17 -11.96 10.48
C PRO A 116 -4.86 -11.84 11.97
N GLU A 117 -5.72 -12.39 12.84
CA GLU A 117 -5.57 -12.32 14.29
C GLU A 117 -4.23 -12.92 14.76
N ASP A 118 -3.86 -14.08 14.21
CA ASP A 118 -2.58 -14.75 14.55
C ASP A 118 -1.37 -13.97 14.02
N LEU A 119 -1.43 -13.51 12.76
CA LEU A 119 -0.32 -12.81 12.11
C LEU A 119 -0.03 -11.47 12.77
N PHE A 120 -1.07 -10.67 12.98
CA PHE A 120 -0.97 -9.35 13.61
C PHE A 120 -0.62 -9.48 15.09
N GLY A 121 -1.14 -10.50 15.79
CA GLY A 121 -0.76 -10.80 17.17
C GLY A 121 0.73 -11.10 17.33
N LYS A 122 1.30 -11.93 16.43
CA LYS A 122 2.75 -12.20 16.39
C LYS A 122 3.54 -10.93 16.12
N ALA A 123 3.17 -10.13 15.13
CA ALA A 123 3.84 -8.87 14.83
C ALA A 123 3.79 -7.89 16.01
N ALA A 124 2.63 -7.75 16.66
CA ALA A 124 2.46 -6.88 17.83
C ALA A 124 3.38 -7.26 19.01
N SER A 125 3.81 -8.52 19.12
CA SER A 125 4.76 -8.97 20.16
C SER A 125 6.21 -8.51 19.91
N LEU A 126 6.55 -8.14 18.67
CA LEU A 126 7.87 -7.66 18.27
C LEU A 126 7.98 -6.12 18.33
N ALA A 127 6.84 -5.44 18.27
CA ALA A 127 6.72 -3.99 18.24
C ALA A 127 7.03 -3.32 19.61
N ASP A 128 7.33 -2.01 19.60
CA ASP A 128 7.27 -1.23 20.84
C ASP A 128 5.82 -1.12 21.35
N PRO A 129 5.60 -0.73 22.62
CA PRO A 129 4.25 -0.68 23.20
C PRO A 129 3.25 0.16 22.42
N LYS A 130 3.66 1.30 21.84
CA LYS A 130 2.75 2.20 21.13
C LYS A 130 2.38 1.62 19.76
N MET A 131 3.35 1.07 19.02
CA MET A 131 3.06 0.41 17.74
C MET A 131 2.27 -0.89 17.94
N SER A 132 2.59 -1.67 18.98
CA SER A 132 1.82 -2.84 19.39
C SER A 132 0.36 -2.51 19.66
N HIS A 133 0.10 -1.41 20.40
CA HIS A 133 -1.25 -0.91 20.64
C HIS A 133 -1.97 -0.53 19.34
N LEU A 134 -1.27 0.09 18.38
CA LEU A 134 -1.84 0.45 17.08
C LEU A 134 -2.24 -0.79 16.26
N ILE A 135 -1.36 -1.80 16.19
CA ILE A 135 -1.59 -3.06 15.47
C ILE A 135 -2.79 -3.81 16.06
N LEU A 136 -2.80 -4.02 17.38
CA LEU A 136 -3.89 -4.73 18.06
C LEU A 136 -5.19 -3.90 18.08
N GLY A 137 -5.07 -2.58 18.15
CA GLY A 137 -6.20 -1.66 18.08
C GLY A 137 -6.89 -1.70 16.73
N PHE A 138 -6.13 -1.83 15.63
CA PHE A 138 -6.68 -2.01 14.30
C PHE A 138 -7.55 -3.27 14.22
N LEU A 139 -7.08 -4.42 14.74
CA LEU A 139 -7.86 -5.67 14.73
C LEU A 139 -9.19 -5.56 15.49
N LYS A 140 -9.27 -4.71 16.52
CA LYS A 140 -10.50 -4.53 17.32
C LYS A 140 -11.55 -3.66 16.64
N ARG A 141 -11.21 -3.02 15.52
CA ARG A 141 -12.16 -2.20 14.78
C ARG A 141 -13.28 -3.05 14.17
N PRO A 142 -14.49 -2.48 14.00
CA PRO A 142 -15.55 -3.10 13.20
C PRO A 142 -15.04 -3.54 11.83
N GLU A 143 -15.70 -4.54 11.23
CA GLU A 143 -15.30 -5.05 9.91
C GLU A 143 -15.26 -3.95 8.84
N ASP A 144 -16.26 -3.07 8.80
CA ASP A 144 -16.31 -1.95 7.87
C ASP A 144 -15.14 -0.97 8.04
N GLU A 145 -14.63 -0.81 9.26
CA GLU A 145 -13.46 0.03 9.57
C GLU A 145 -12.12 -0.63 9.24
N ARG A 146 -12.10 -1.95 9.05
CA ARG A 146 -10.92 -2.71 8.59
C ARG A 146 -10.91 -2.93 7.08
N ASP A 147 -12.05 -2.71 6.43
CA ASP A 147 -12.24 -2.88 5.00
C ASP A 147 -11.60 -1.75 4.19
N ILE A 148 -10.76 -2.12 3.22
CA ILE A 148 -9.95 -1.19 2.44
C ILE A 148 -10.78 -0.25 1.58
N GLN A 149 -11.96 -0.69 1.13
CA GLN A 149 -12.83 0.08 0.26
C GLN A 149 -13.70 1.03 1.06
N LYS A 150 -14.32 0.54 2.14
CA LYS A 150 -15.25 1.31 2.98
C LYS A 150 -14.57 2.40 3.80
N SER A 151 -13.37 2.13 4.31
CA SER A 151 -12.72 3.01 5.31
C SER A 151 -11.32 3.50 4.96
N TRP A 152 -10.72 3.01 3.87
CA TRP A 152 -9.35 3.39 3.48
C TRP A 152 -9.20 3.90 2.05
N GLY A 153 -10.27 3.91 1.25
CA GLY A 153 -10.25 4.52 -0.06
C GLY A 153 -9.41 3.75 -1.07
N TYR A 154 -9.32 2.43 -0.94
CA TYR A 154 -8.65 1.54 -1.90
C TYR A 154 -9.60 0.49 -2.48
N THR A 155 -9.30 -0.01 -3.67
CA THR A 155 -10.00 -1.14 -4.28
C THR A 155 -9.01 -2.10 -4.93
N VAL A 156 -9.34 -3.38 -4.95
CA VAL A 156 -8.59 -4.37 -5.72
C VAL A 156 -8.96 -4.26 -7.19
N VAL A 157 -7.97 -4.41 -8.06
CA VAL A 157 -8.14 -4.47 -9.51
C VAL A 157 -7.38 -5.65 -10.08
N GLU A 158 -7.89 -6.18 -11.20
CA GLU A 158 -7.19 -7.22 -11.95
C GLU A 158 -6.17 -6.59 -12.89
N THR A 159 -4.94 -7.09 -12.86
CA THR A 159 -3.86 -6.73 -13.79
C THR A 159 -3.36 -7.98 -14.51
N LYS A 160 -2.47 -7.81 -15.51
CA LYS A 160 -1.85 -8.96 -16.20
C LYS A 160 -0.95 -9.79 -15.28
N ALA A 161 -0.40 -9.18 -14.23
CA ALA A 161 0.46 -9.86 -13.24
C ALA A 161 -0.34 -10.43 -12.05
N GLY A 162 -1.67 -10.39 -12.10
CA GLY A 162 -2.58 -10.77 -11.01
C GLY A 162 -3.16 -9.55 -10.29
N PRO A 163 -3.71 -9.73 -9.07
CA PRO A 163 -4.34 -8.64 -8.33
C PRO A 163 -3.39 -7.46 -8.09
N GLY A 164 -3.94 -6.26 -8.11
CA GLY A 164 -3.31 -4.98 -7.79
C GLY A 164 -4.24 -4.12 -6.94
N ILE A 165 -3.75 -2.99 -6.42
CA ILE A 165 -4.54 -2.10 -5.57
C ILE A 165 -4.48 -0.66 -6.10
N LEU A 166 -5.65 -0.04 -6.28
CA LEU A 166 -5.77 1.37 -6.65
C LEU A 166 -6.39 2.20 -5.53
N GLY A 167 -5.89 3.42 -5.34
CA GLY A 167 -6.61 4.43 -4.57
C GLY A 167 -7.83 4.93 -5.35
N TRP A 168 -8.99 5.01 -4.71
CA TRP A 168 -10.24 5.55 -5.30
C TRP A 168 -10.87 6.70 -4.49
N GLY A 169 -10.27 7.07 -3.36
CA GLY A 169 -10.62 8.31 -2.65
C GLY A 169 -12.03 8.38 -2.06
N PHE A 170 -12.73 7.24 -1.90
CA PHE A 170 -14.13 7.15 -1.44
C PHE A 170 -15.17 7.79 -2.36
N GLU A 171 -14.79 8.17 -3.58
CA GLU A 171 -15.68 8.82 -4.52
C GLU A 171 -16.66 7.82 -5.13
N SER A 172 -17.97 8.11 -5.14
CA SER A 172 -18.96 7.24 -5.80
C SER A 172 -18.58 6.95 -7.25
N TYR A 173 -18.07 5.74 -7.50
CA TYR A 173 -17.45 5.36 -8.77
C TYR A 173 -18.13 4.11 -9.34
N GLN A 174 -19.12 4.31 -10.20
CA GLN A 174 -19.82 3.26 -10.96
C GLN A 174 -19.75 3.59 -12.47
N PRO A 175 -18.58 3.42 -13.09
CA PRO A 175 -18.45 3.73 -14.51
C PRO A 175 -19.16 2.68 -15.36
N THR A 176 -19.73 3.10 -16.50
CA THR A 176 -20.34 2.17 -17.46
C THR A 176 -19.30 1.31 -18.19
N TYR A 177 -18.02 1.72 -18.12
CA TYR A 177 -16.87 1.07 -18.72
C TYR A 177 -15.83 0.71 -17.66
N ARG A 178 -14.97 -0.27 -17.97
CA ARG A 178 -13.83 -0.68 -17.13
C ARG A 178 -12.71 0.37 -17.17
N LEU A 179 -12.97 1.53 -16.58
CA LEU A 179 -12.04 2.66 -16.54
C LEU A 179 -10.76 2.33 -15.75
N ASP A 180 -10.85 1.42 -14.77
CA ASP A 180 -9.69 0.79 -14.12
C ASP A 180 -8.75 0.14 -15.14
N GLN A 181 -9.30 -0.64 -16.06
CA GLN A 181 -8.53 -1.33 -17.10
C GLN A 181 -7.95 -0.34 -18.12
N ILE A 182 -8.69 0.72 -18.45
CA ILE A 182 -8.20 1.79 -19.33
C ILE A 182 -7.03 2.53 -18.67
N ALA A 183 -7.16 2.90 -17.38
CA ALA A 183 -6.10 3.57 -16.63
C ALA A 183 -4.84 2.71 -16.55
N LEU A 184 -4.98 1.42 -16.23
CA LEU A 184 -3.86 0.46 -16.21
C LEU A 184 -3.23 0.29 -17.61
N ALA A 185 -4.04 0.23 -18.67
CA ALA A 185 -3.52 0.14 -20.04
C ALA A 185 -2.73 1.39 -20.45
N LEU A 186 -3.21 2.59 -20.08
CA LEU A 186 -2.49 3.85 -20.32
C LEU A 186 -1.18 3.89 -19.54
N ALA A 187 -1.17 3.51 -18.26
CA ALA A 187 0.04 3.44 -17.45
C ALA A 187 1.09 2.50 -18.07
N GLN A 188 0.66 1.35 -18.59
CA GLN A 188 1.53 0.41 -19.30
C GLN A 188 2.06 0.97 -20.63
N LEU A 189 1.25 1.72 -21.38
CA LEU A 189 1.70 2.40 -22.60
C LEU A 189 2.74 3.49 -22.29
N MET A 190 2.51 4.29 -21.26
CA MET A 190 3.45 5.32 -20.81
C MET A 190 4.79 4.71 -20.40
N LYS A 191 4.77 3.60 -19.63
CA LYS A 191 5.94 2.83 -19.21
C LYS A 191 6.77 2.28 -20.38
N ARG A 192 6.14 1.97 -21.50
CA ARG A 192 6.82 1.48 -22.72
C ARG A 192 7.47 2.57 -23.55
N ASP A 193 7.11 3.83 -23.32
CA ASP A 193 7.72 4.99 -23.97
C ASP A 193 8.89 5.51 -23.12
N LYS A 194 8.77 6.72 -22.55
CA LYS A 194 9.82 7.38 -21.76
C LYS A 194 9.35 7.84 -20.38
N TYR A 195 8.13 7.48 -20.00
CA TYR A 195 7.51 7.97 -18.77
C TYR A 195 7.29 6.81 -17.80
N GLN A 196 7.50 7.06 -16.51
CA GLN A 196 7.13 6.12 -15.46
C GLN A 196 5.88 6.64 -14.76
N ALA A 197 4.79 5.86 -14.79
CA ALA A 197 3.65 6.14 -13.93
C ALA A 197 4.09 5.93 -12.47
N THR A 198 3.98 6.97 -11.66
CA THR A 198 4.34 6.90 -10.23
C THR A 198 3.15 6.58 -9.34
N ASP A 199 1.95 6.80 -9.84
CA ASP A 199 0.69 6.55 -9.15
C ASP A 199 -0.43 6.40 -10.20
N VAL A 200 -1.40 5.54 -9.90
CA VAL A 200 -2.63 5.37 -10.67
C VAL A 200 -3.77 5.40 -9.68
N THR A 201 -4.69 6.34 -9.87
CA THR A 201 -5.86 6.50 -9.00
C THR A 201 -7.14 6.53 -9.82
N LEU A 202 -8.21 6.06 -9.21
CA LEU A 202 -9.56 6.26 -9.71
C LEU A 202 -10.10 7.54 -9.07
N ALA A 203 -10.63 8.43 -9.90
CA ALA A 203 -11.24 9.66 -9.46
C ALA A 203 -12.57 9.86 -10.18
N SER A 204 -13.50 10.53 -9.50
CA SER A 204 -14.76 10.97 -10.09
C SER A 204 -14.53 12.15 -11.04
N ASP A 205 -13.54 13.02 -10.74
CA ASP A 205 -13.24 14.23 -11.51
C ASP A 205 -11.77 14.33 -11.96
N LEU A 206 -11.51 15.12 -13.00
CA LEU A 206 -10.15 15.48 -13.44
C LEU A 206 -9.73 16.80 -12.77
N PRO A 207 -8.54 16.90 -12.16
CA PRO A 207 -8.16 18.12 -11.47
C PRO A 207 -7.98 19.29 -12.48
N PRO A 208 -8.48 20.50 -12.17
CA PRO A 208 -8.45 21.64 -13.10
C PRO A 208 -7.05 22.01 -13.59
N VAL A 209 -6.01 21.72 -12.81
CA VAL A 209 -4.61 22.00 -13.20
C VAL A 209 -4.19 21.28 -14.48
N TRP A 210 -4.80 20.14 -14.81
CA TRP A 210 -4.50 19.38 -16.03
C TRP A 210 -5.21 19.95 -17.27
N LEU A 211 -6.30 20.69 -17.07
CA LEU A 211 -7.18 21.20 -18.11
C LEU A 211 -7.53 22.67 -17.88
N SER A 212 -6.57 23.47 -17.42
CA SER A 212 -6.79 24.86 -16.99
C SER A 212 -7.29 25.79 -18.08
N SER A 213 -7.21 25.36 -19.35
CA SER A 213 -7.75 26.07 -20.51
C SER A 213 -9.14 25.59 -20.95
N VAL A 214 -9.71 24.58 -20.29
CA VAL A 214 -11.02 24.01 -20.61
C VAL A 214 -12.06 24.55 -19.64
N ASP A 215 -13.24 24.92 -20.16
CA ASP A 215 -14.37 25.31 -19.34
C ASP A 215 -14.83 24.14 -18.45
N ASP A 216 -14.88 24.38 -17.14
CA ASP A 216 -15.31 23.39 -16.13
C ASP A 216 -16.67 22.77 -16.45
N SER A 217 -17.58 23.52 -17.10
CA SER A 217 -18.89 23.02 -17.49
C SER A 217 -18.81 21.95 -18.57
N VAL A 218 -17.90 22.12 -19.54
CA VAL A 218 -17.65 21.15 -20.62
C VAL A 218 -17.01 19.88 -20.06
N LEU A 219 -16.03 20.05 -19.16
CA LEU A 219 -15.39 18.95 -18.46
C LEU A 219 -16.41 18.15 -17.62
N LYS A 220 -17.26 18.85 -16.85
CA LYS A 220 -18.31 18.22 -16.05
C LYS A 220 -19.31 17.47 -16.91
N GLN A 221 -19.68 18.02 -18.06
CA GLN A 221 -20.61 17.37 -19.00
C GLN A 221 -19.99 16.10 -19.62
N ALA A 222 -18.71 16.16 -20.01
CA ALA A 222 -17.97 14.98 -20.48
C ALA A 222 -17.86 13.90 -19.40
N LEU A 223 -17.50 14.26 -18.16
CA LEU A 223 -17.40 13.32 -17.04
C LEU A 223 -18.76 12.71 -16.67
N THR A 224 -19.84 13.49 -16.76
CA THR A 224 -21.21 12.97 -16.52
C THR A 224 -21.59 11.93 -17.57
N SER A 225 -21.16 12.09 -18.83
CA SER A 225 -21.48 11.14 -19.91
C SER A 225 -20.86 9.74 -19.75
N VAL A 226 -19.84 9.60 -18.89
CA VAL A 226 -19.14 8.33 -18.62
C VAL A 226 -19.56 7.67 -17.29
N ARG A 227 -20.32 8.37 -16.46
CA ARG A 227 -20.92 7.81 -15.22
C ARG A 227 -22.22 7.10 -15.58
N ALA A 228 -22.42 5.88 -15.09
CA ALA A 228 -23.72 5.20 -15.25
C ALA A 228 -24.81 5.92 -14.43
N VAL A 229 -26.06 5.88 -14.91
CA VAL A 229 -27.27 6.37 -14.23
C VAL A 229 -27.55 5.53 -12.99
#